data_AF-A0A1Z4LTG3-F1
#
_entry.id   AF-A0A1Z4LTG3-F1
#
_cell.length_a   1.000
_cell.length_b   1.000
_cell.length_c   1.000
_cell.angle_alpha   90.00
_cell.angle_beta   90.00
_cell.angle_gamma   90.00
#
_symmetry.space_group_name_H-M   'P 1'
#
loop_
_entity.id
_entity.type
_entity.pdbx_description
1 polymer ?
#
loop_
_entity_poly.entity_id
_entity_poly.type
_entity_poly.pdbx_seq_one_letter_code
_entity_poly.pdbx_strand_id
1 'polypeptide(L)' 'MGKLEKYREYVQQLLVKYGSYKPSYGDVEVEQIFDTVRDHYQLVNVGWENKHRVYGCSIHIDIKNEKIWIQWNGTANKYC' A
#
# COMPACT_ATOMS: atom_id res chain seq x y z
N MET A 1 -15.17 18.23 -7.56
CA MET A 1 -15.15 16.97 -8.33
C MET A 1 -13.80 16.64 -8.94
N GLY A 2 -13.17 17.50 -9.77
CA GLY A 2 -11.90 17.14 -10.43
C GLY A 2 -10.68 16.92 -9.52
N LYS A 3 -10.63 17.51 -8.32
CA LYS A 3 -9.50 17.37 -7.39
C LYS A 3 -9.47 15.99 -6.71
N LEU A 4 -10.61 15.52 -6.21
CA LEU A 4 -10.73 14.23 -5.55
C LEU A 4 -10.37 13.08 -6.48
N GLU A 5 -10.93 13.07 -7.70
CA GLU A 5 -10.62 12.04 -8.70
C GLU A 5 -9.12 12.01 -9.06
N LYS A 6 -8.48 13.19 -9.20
CA LYS A 6 -7.03 13.26 -9.41
C LYS A 6 -6.25 12.67 -8.24
N TYR A 7 -6.67 12.91 -7.00
CA TYR A 7 -6.01 12.31 -5.84
C TYR A 7 -6.15 10.79 -5.81
N ARG A 8 -7.34 10.27 -6.11
CA ARG A 8 -7.58 8.82 -6.23
C ARG A 8 -6.67 8.21 -7.29
N GLU A 9 -6.59 8.84 -8.46
CA GLU A 9 -5.71 8.40 -9.55
C GLU A 9 -4.24 8.39 -9.12
N TYR A 10 -3.73 9.50 -8.57
CA TYR A 10 -2.33 9.59 -8.15
C TYR A 10 -1.97 8.62 -7.04
N VAL A 11 -2.85 8.43 -6.05
CA VAL A 11 -2.62 7.47 -4.95
C VAL A 11 -2.60 6.04 -5.50
N GLN A 12 -3.56 5.66 -6.34
CA GLN A 12 -3.59 4.33 -6.94
C GLN A 12 -2.38 4.08 -7.84
N GLN A 13 -2.00 5.03 -8.71
CA GLN A 13 -0.81 4.90 -9.56
C GLN A 13 0.47 4.75 -8.73
N LEU A 14 0.60 5.52 -7.64
CA LEU A 14 1.72 5.41 -6.73
C LEU A 14 1.78 4.02 -6.08
N LEU A 15 0.67 3.53 -5.53
CA LEU A 15 0.64 2.23 -4.86
C LEU A 15 0.80 1.07 -5.85
N VAL A 16 0.24 1.16 -7.06
CA VAL A 16 0.49 0.17 -8.13
C VAL A 16 1.98 0.12 -8.47
N LYS A 17 2.62 1.28 -8.62
CA LYS A 17 4.07 1.35 -8.88
C LYS A 17 4.87 0.68 -7.75
N TYR A 18 4.61 1.05 -6.50
CA TYR A 18 5.36 0.47 -5.37
C TYR A 18 5.04 -1.02 -5.13
N GLY A 19 3.79 -1.43 -5.35
CA GLY A 19 3.38 -2.83 -5.23
C GLY A 19 3.94 -3.74 -6.33
N SER A 20 4.48 -3.17 -7.41
CA SER A 20 5.18 -3.96 -8.45
C SER A 20 6.57 -4.43 -8.03
N TYR A 21 7.14 -3.84 -6.97
CA TYR A 21 8.44 -4.27 -6.43
C TYR A 21 8.25 -5.51 -5.56
N LYS A 22 8.74 -6.66 -6.04
CA LYS A 22 8.73 -7.89 -5.24
C LYS A 22 9.84 -7.84 -4.17
N PRO A 23 9.55 -8.21 -2.91
CA PRO A 23 10.58 -8.42 -1.91
C PRO A 23 11.66 -9.39 -2.40
N SER A 24 12.92 -9.10 -2.11
CA SER A 24 14.05 -9.94 -2.54
C SER A 24 14.28 -11.16 -1.63
N TYR A 25 13.36 -11.43 -0.71
CA TYR A 25 13.48 -12.41 0.36
C TYR A 25 12.15 -13.12 0.58
N GLY A 26 12.23 -14.37 1.06
CA GLY A 26 11.07 -15.21 1.34
C GLY A 26 10.18 -15.49 0.13
N ASP A 27 9.06 -16.17 0.40
CA ASP A 27 7.93 -16.30 -0.51
C ASP A 27 6.87 -15.30 -0.05
N VAL A 28 7.04 -14.04 -0.46
CA VAL A 28 6.22 -12.90 -0.05
C VAL A 28 5.61 -12.23 -1.28
N GLU A 29 4.30 -12.02 -1.22
CA GLU A 29 3.52 -11.26 -2.18
C GLU A 29 3.21 -9.88 -1.62
N VAL A 30 3.02 -8.90 -2.52
CA VAL A 30 2.55 -7.56 -2.18
C VAL A 30 1.12 -7.43 -2.69
N GLU A 31 0.15 -7.49 -1.78
CA GLU A 31 -1.26 -7.33 -2.08
C GLU A 31 -1.64 -5.84 -2.14
N GLN A 32 -2.41 -5.48 -3.16
CA GLN A 32 -2.95 -4.13 -3.35
C GLN A 32 -4.40 -4.10 -2.90
N ILE A 33 -4.70 -3.32 -1.86
CA ILE A 33 -6.04 -3.24 -1.27
C ILE A 33 -6.58 -1.83 -1.45
N PHE A 34 -7.49 -1.65 -2.41
CA PHE A 34 -8.10 -0.35 -2.73
C PHE A 34 -9.60 -0.37 -2.42
N ASP A 35 -10.00 0.43 -1.44
CA ASP A 35 -11.39 0.75 -1.14
C ASP A 35 -11.70 2.13 -1.69
N THR A 36 -12.08 2.19 -2.96
CA THR A 36 -12.37 3.45 -3.67
C THR A 36 -13.66 4.12 -3.22
N VAL A 37 -14.54 3.37 -2.53
CA VAL A 37 -15.81 3.91 -1.99
C VAL A 37 -15.54 4.69 -0.70
N ARG A 38 -14.65 4.19 0.15
CA ARG A 38 -14.31 4.80 1.46
C ARG A 38 -12.98 5.54 1.46
N ASP A 39 -12.28 5.54 0.33
CA ASP A 39 -10.99 6.21 0.12
C ASP A 39 -9.87 5.71 1.06
N HIS A 40 -9.75 4.38 1.17
CA HIS A 40 -8.66 3.71 1.89
C HIS A 40 -7.82 2.87 0.92
N TYR A 41 -6.51 3.08 0.93
CA TYR A 41 -5.60 2.46 -0.03
C TYR A 41 -4.36 1.90 0.66
N GLN A 42 -4.08 0.61 0.48
CA GLN A 42 -3.00 -0.09 1.18
C GLN A 42 -2.18 -0.98 0.25
N LEU A 43 -0.91 -1.14 0.62
CA LEU A 43 -0.06 -2.25 0.21
C LEU A 43 0.21 -3.12 1.42
N VAL A 44 -0.03 -4.42 1.29
CA VAL A 44 0.15 -5.39 2.37
C VAL A 44 1.09 -6.49 1.90
N ASN A 45 2.14 -6.74 2.68
CA ASN A 45 3.05 -7.85 2.45
C ASN A 45 2.47 -9.10 3.09
N VAL A 46 2.36 -10.18 2.32
CA VAL A 46 1.71 -11.42 2.74
C VAL A 46 2.56 -12.60 2.28
N GLY A 47 3.07 -13.40 3.21
CA GLY A 47 3.93 -14.51 2.84
C GLY A 47 4.63 -15.20 3.99
N TRP A 48 5.73 -15.87 3.67
CA TRP A 48 6.56 -16.58 4.63
C TRP A 48 8.04 -16.42 4.31
N GLU A 49 8.86 -16.30 5.35
CA GLU A 49 10.32 -16.34 5.25
C GLU A 49 10.86 -17.29 6.31
N ASN A 50 11.55 -18.37 5.92
CA ASN A 50 12.19 -19.32 6.85
C ASN A 50 11.29 -19.78 8.02
N LYS A 51 10.02 -20.11 7.73
CA LYS A 51 8.96 -20.48 8.70
C LYS A 51 8.41 -19.33 9.57
N HIS A 52 8.86 -18.09 9.36
CA HIS A 52 8.27 -16.90 9.94
C HIS A 52 7.18 -16.35 9.03
N ARG A 53 6.01 -16.06 9.61
CA ARG A 53 4.91 -15.41 8.89
C ARG A 53 5.30 -13.96 8.61
N VAL A 54 5.22 -13.55 7.35
CA VAL A 54 5.30 -12.15 6.93
C VAL A 54 3.87 -11.67 6.71
N TYR A 55 3.43 -10.71 7.52
CA TYR A 55 2.14 -10.06 7.38
C TYR A 55 2.17 -8.65 7.95
N GLY A 56 1.97 -7.65 7.09
CA GLY A 56 1.98 -6.27 7.53
C GLY A 56 1.72 -5.28 6.40
N CYS A 57 1.25 -4.08 6.78
CA CYS A 57 1.02 -3.01 5.84
C CYS A 57 2.34 -2.27 5.56
N SER A 58 2.75 -2.19 4.30
CA SER A 58 3.96 -1.48 3.89
C SER A 58 3.68 -0.01 3.56
N ILE A 59 2.52 0.30 2.98
CA ILE A 59 2.05 1.69 2.77
C ILE A 59 0.55 1.74 3.03
N HIS A 60 0.09 2.76 3.77
CA HIS A 60 -1.35 3.03 3.98
C HIS A 60 -1.61 4.52 3.75
N ILE A 61 -2.50 4.82 2.81
CA ILE A 61 -2.92 6.16 2.45
C ILE A 61 -4.46 6.25 2.50
N ASP A 62 -4.97 7.31 3.10
CA ASP A 62 -6.38 7.68 3.03
C ASP A 62 -6.57 8.98 2.25
N ILE A 63 -7.76 9.18 1.68
CA ILE A 63 -8.21 10.51 1.26
C ILE A 63 -9.39 10.91 2.14
N LYS A 64 -9.20 11.96 2.96
CA LYS A 64 -10.21 12.46 3.90
C LYS A 64 -10.38 13.96 3.73
N ASN A 65 -11.62 14.42 3.55
CA ASN A 65 -11.95 15.83 3.37
C ASN A 65 -11.10 16.50 2.28
N GLU A 66 -10.99 15.84 1.13
CA GLU A 66 -10.16 16.27 -0.02
C GLU A 66 -8.67 16.52 0.31
N LYS A 67 -8.12 15.78 1.28
CA LYS A 67 -6.69 15.77 1.62
C LYS A 67 -6.17 14.34 1.64
N ILE A 68 -4.92 14.17 1.24
CA ILE A 68 -4.20 12.90 1.30
C ILE A 68 -3.58 12.77 2.69
N TRP A 69 -3.82 11.63 3.34
CA TRP A 69 -3.28 11.28 4.65
C TRP A 69 -2.40 10.05 4.50
N ILE A 70 -1.11 10.20 4.79
CA ILE A 70 -0.19 9.07 4.88
C ILE A 70 -0.33 8.50 6.29
N GLN A 71 -1.07 7.41 6.42
CA GLN A 71 -1.26 6.74 7.71
C GLN A 71 -0.02 5.96 8.11
N TRP A 72 0.65 5.34 7.13
CA TRP A 72 1.86 4.58 7.34
C TRP A 72 2.72 4.55 6.07
N ASN A 73 4.04 4.63 6.26
CA ASN A 73 5.01 4.39 5.21
C ASN A 73 6.22 3.62 5.78
N GLY A 74 6.28 2.33 5.48
CA GLY A 74 7.32 1.41 5.87
C GLY A 74 8.31 1.06 4.76
N THR A 75 8.35 1.79 3.63
CA THR A 75 9.15 1.37 2.45
C THR A 75 10.65 1.23 2.71
N ALA A 76 11.19 1.83 3.78
CA ALA A 76 12.58 1.67 4.20
C ALA A 76 12.81 0.49 5.17
N ASN A 77 11.75 -0.17 5.64
CA ASN A 77 11.79 -1.27 6.59
C ASN A 77 11.56 -2.60 5.87
N LYS A 78 12.50 -3.53 6.05
CA LYS A 78 12.46 -4.88 5.45
C LYS A 78 11.49 -5.85 6.14
N TYR A 79 10.90 -5.48 7.27
CA TYR A 79 10.04 -6.36 8.05
C TYR A 79 8.59 -5.87 8.15
N CYS A 80 8.23 -4.88 7.32
CA CYS A 80 6.83 -4.54 7.11
C CYS A 80 6.11 -5.62 6.32
#